data_AF-A0A7L4D9Q3-F1
#
_entry.id   AF-A0A7L4D9Q3-F1
#
_cell.length_a   1.000
_cell.length_b   1.000
_cell.length_c   1.000
_cell.angle_alpha   90.00
_cell.angle_beta   90.00
_cell.angle_gamma   90.00
#
_symmetry.space_group_name_H-M   'P 1'
#
loop_
_entity.id
_entity.type
_entity.pdbx_description
1 polymer ?
#
loop_
_entity_poly.entity_id
_entity_poly.type
_entity_poly.pdbx_seq_one_letter_code
_entity_poly.pdbx_strand_id
1 'polypeptide(L)'
;GVDLSNLRVLNFSMMETECGPSARMKPDDCSFKENGVIKECSGPVLFLQSAPEIDLSCTDASSNPVLVQRGRFGRFLSRIGRIRPRISFNIHARGSFRLG
;
A
#
# COMPACT_ATOMS: atom_id res chain seq x y z
N GLY A 1 32.95 21.16 -2.80
CA GLY A 1 31.78 21.96 -2.39
C GLY A 1 30.61 21.46 -3.19
N VAL A 2 29.47 21.20 -2.55
CA VAL A 2 28.25 20.77 -3.24
C VAL A 2 27.66 22.02 -3.90
N ASP A 3 27.57 22.05 -5.23
CA ASP A 3 27.04 23.19 -5.96
C ASP A 3 25.50 23.16 -5.90
N LEU A 4 24.96 23.96 -4.98
CA LEU A 4 23.52 24.04 -4.70
C LEU A 4 22.74 24.76 -5.81
N SER A 5 23.42 25.33 -6.81
CA SER A 5 22.78 26.03 -7.94
C SER A 5 21.94 25.10 -8.83
N ASN A 6 22.18 23.78 -8.76
CA ASN A 6 21.44 22.76 -9.47
C ASN A 6 20.35 22.06 -8.64
N LEU A 7 20.06 22.53 -7.42
CA LEU A 7 18.99 21.99 -6.58
C LEU A 7 17.67 22.71 -6.90
N ARG A 8 16.65 21.95 -7.34
CA ARG A 8 15.31 22.48 -7.61
C ARG A 8 14.28 21.64 -6.87
N VAL A 9 13.29 22.30 -6.27
CA VAL A 9 12.14 21.60 -5.68
C VAL A 9 11.09 21.42 -6.77
N LEU A 10 10.65 20.18 -6.98
CA LEU A 10 9.61 19.85 -7.95
C LEU A 10 8.34 19.44 -7.22
N ASN A 11 7.20 19.86 -7.76
CA ASN A 11 5.87 19.44 -7.34
C ASN A 11 5.12 19.02 -8.60
N PHE A 12 4.74 17.75 -8.69
CA PHE A 12 4.06 17.21 -9.87
C PHE A 12 3.15 16.04 -9.47
N SER A 13 2.19 15.73 -10.32
CA SER A 13 1.35 14.54 -10.19
C SER A 13 1.73 13.50 -11.24
N MET A 14 1.61 12.22 -10.86
CA MET A 14 1.75 11.08 -11.75
C MET A 14 0.50 10.21 -11.68
N MET A 15 0.16 9.55 -12.77
CA MET A 15 -1.01 8.69 -12.88
C MET A 15 -0.58 7.29 -13.34
N GLU A 16 -1.27 6.27 -12.84
CA GLU A 16 -1.06 4.88 -13.25
C GLU A 16 -1.31 4.69 -14.76
N THR A 17 -0.38 4.01 -15.42
CA THR A 17 -0.47 3.66 -16.84
C THR A 17 -0.85 2.19 -17.00
N GLU A 18 -1.27 1.80 -18.20
CA GLU A 18 -1.60 0.40 -18.52
C GLU A 18 -0.36 -0.50 -18.63
N CYS A 19 0.81 0.11 -18.75
CA CYS A 19 2.07 -0.61 -18.88
C CYS A 19 2.50 -1.25 -17.55
N GLY A 20 3.03 -2.47 -17.64
CA GLY A 20 3.62 -3.14 -16.49
C GLY A 20 4.91 -2.45 -16.00
N PRO A 21 5.28 -2.57 -14.72
CA PRO A 21 6.47 -1.92 -14.15
C PRO A 21 7.80 -2.31 -14.80
N SER A 22 7.84 -3.47 -15.45
CA SER A 22 9.02 -4.01 -16.14
C SER A 22 8.97 -3.84 -17.66
N ALA A 23 7.98 -3.11 -18.19
CA ALA A 23 7.98 -2.76 -19.59
C ALA A 23 9.23 -1.93 -19.87
N ARG A 24 10.07 -2.35 -20.82
CA ARG A 24 11.24 -1.58 -21.29
C ARG A 24 10.83 -0.33 -22.10
N MET A 25 9.56 0.04 -22.04
CA MET A 25 8.97 1.17 -22.75
C MET A 25 9.01 2.40 -21.84
N LYS A 26 9.09 3.58 -22.45
CA LYS A 26 9.04 4.80 -21.66
C LYS A 26 7.63 4.98 -21.10
N PRO A 27 7.48 5.46 -19.86
CA PRO A 27 6.18 5.75 -19.29
C PRO A 27 5.34 6.72 -20.14
N ASP A 28 6.00 7.61 -20.89
CA ASP A 28 5.36 8.59 -21.77
C ASP A 28 4.70 7.97 -23.01
N ASP A 29 5.15 6.76 -23.41
CA ASP A 29 4.58 6.02 -24.55
C ASP A 29 3.37 5.17 -24.11
N CYS A 30 3.02 5.17 -22.82
CA CYS A 30 1.98 4.35 -22.24
C CYS A 30 0.72 5.18 -21.99
N SER A 31 -0.42 4.66 -22.42
CA SER A 31 -1.72 5.24 -22.10
C SER A 31 -1.99 5.19 -20.60
N PHE A 32 -2.64 6.23 -20.08
CA PHE A 32 -3.15 6.23 -18.71
C PHE A 32 -4.27 5.20 -18.56
N LYS A 33 -4.26 4.51 -17.42
CA LYS A 33 -5.28 3.53 -17.08
C LYS A 33 -6.57 4.24 -16.67
N GLU A 34 -7.71 3.73 -17.13
CA GLU A 34 -9.02 4.24 -16.71
C GLU A 34 -9.19 4.05 -15.18
N ASN A 35 -9.51 5.13 -14.46
CA ASN A 35 -9.55 5.19 -12.98
C ASN A 35 -8.22 4.80 -12.30
N GLY A 36 -7.10 5.03 -12.98
CA GLY A 36 -5.75 4.81 -12.44
C GLY A 36 -5.49 5.63 -11.19
N VAL A 37 -4.64 5.11 -10.30
CA VAL A 37 -4.24 5.82 -9.08
C VAL A 37 -3.44 7.08 -9.44
N ILE A 38 -3.82 8.22 -8.85
CA ILE A 38 -3.06 9.47 -8.96
C ILE A 38 -2.21 9.65 -7.71
N LYS A 39 -0.92 9.91 -7.90
CA LYS A 39 0.02 10.26 -6.82
C LYS A 39 0.54 11.67 -7.02
N GLU A 40 0.57 12.43 -5.96
CA GLU A 40 1.24 13.73 -5.89
C GLU A 40 2.63 13.52 -5.31
N CYS A 41 3.64 13.98 -6.04
CA CYS A 41 5.04 13.88 -5.66
C CYS A 41 5.62 15.28 -5.44
N SER A 42 6.35 15.43 -4.35
CA SER A 42 7.07 16.65 -4.01
C SER A 42 8.45 16.33 -3.44
N GLY A 43 9.44 17.16 -3.76
CA GLY A 43 10.77 17.03 -3.17
C GLY A 43 11.89 17.72 -3.95
N PRO A 44 13.08 17.81 -3.35
CA PRO A 44 14.27 18.33 -4.00
C PRO A 44 14.84 17.34 -5.03
N VAL A 45 15.23 17.88 -6.18
CA VAL A 45 16.00 17.17 -7.21
C VAL A 45 17.29 17.94 -7.45
N LEU A 46 18.42 17.23 -7.32
CA LEU A 46 19.74 17.77 -7.57
C LEU A 46 20.22 17.29 -8.94
N PHE A 47 20.27 18.21 -9.91
CA PHE A 47 20.72 17.93 -11.27
C PHE A 47 22.25 17.91 -11.35
N LEU A 48 22.87 16.79 -10.96
CA LEU A 48 24.31 16.55 -11.19
C LEU A 48 24.54 16.12 -12.64
N GLN A 49 25.68 16.53 -13.23
CA GLN A 49 26.02 16.29 -14.64
C GLN A 49 26.16 14.80 -15.00
N SER A 50 26.36 13.91 -14.02
CA SER A 50 26.58 12.46 -14.24
C SER A 50 25.40 11.58 -13.78
N ALA A 51 24.72 11.95 -12.69
CA ALA A 51 23.55 11.22 -12.17
C ALA A 51 22.74 12.13 -11.24
N PRO A 52 21.49 12.48 -11.58
CA PRO A 52 20.68 13.31 -10.70
C PRO A 52 20.38 12.56 -9.40
N GLU A 53 20.56 13.23 -8.27
CA GLU A 53 20.15 12.73 -6.96
C GLU A 53 18.70 13.17 -6.71
N ILE A 54 17.82 12.21 -6.47
CA ILE A 54 16.37 12.40 -6.43
C ILE A 54 15.87 11.93 -5.06
N ASP A 55 15.38 12.88 -4.25
CA ASP A 55 14.69 12.59 -3.00
C ASP A 55 13.24 13.11 -3.11
N LEU A 56 12.35 12.24 -3.59
CA LEU A 56 10.94 12.58 -3.83
C LEU A 56 10.03 11.80 -2.89
N SER A 57 9.10 12.51 -2.25
CA SER A 57 8.01 11.92 -1.49
C SER A 57 6.74 11.93 -2.31
N CYS A 58 6.14 10.76 -2.53
CA CYS A 58 4.90 10.59 -3.29
C CYS A 58 3.77 10.08 -2.39
N THR A 59 2.65 10.78 -2.39
CA THR A 59 1.44 10.42 -1.63
C THR A 59 0.26 10.20 -2.56
N ASP A 60 -0.63 9.27 -2.22
CA ASP A 60 -1.86 9.06 -2.98
C ASP A 60 -2.73 10.32 -2.89
N ALA A 61 -3.03 10.93 -4.04
CA ALA A 61 -3.91 12.09 -4.15
C ALA A 61 -5.39 11.68 -4.08
N SER A 62 -5.67 10.39 -4.33
CA SER A 62 -7.02 9.83 -4.18
C SER A 62 -7.36 9.69 -2.69
N SER A 63 -8.09 10.68 -2.20
CA SER A 63 -8.54 10.87 -0.83
C SER A 63 -9.55 9.80 -0.38
N ASN A 64 -9.10 8.58 -0.12
CA ASN A 64 -9.87 7.64 0.70
C ASN A 64 -8.94 6.88 1.67
N PRO A 65 -8.43 7.53 2.73
CA PRO A 65 -7.91 6.77 3.86
C PRO A 65 -9.08 5.96 4.41
N VAL A 66 -9.08 4.64 4.19
CA VAL A 66 -10.00 3.73 4.86
C VAL A 66 -9.69 3.83 6.35
N LEU A 67 -10.45 4.68 7.05
CA LEU A 67 -10.41 4.79 8.50
C LEU A 67 -10.95 3.47 9.04
N VAL A 68 -10.07 2.50 9.24
CA VAL A 68 -10.37 1.34 10.09
C VAL A 68 -10.59 1.89 11.49
N GLN A 69 -11.85 2.16 11.83
CA GLN A 69 -12.28 2.34 13.21
C GLN A 69 -11.95 1.04 13.94
N ARG A 70 -10.76 0.98 14.54
CA ARG A 70 -10.46 -0.01 15.58
C ARG A 70 -11.35 0.33 16.76
N GLY A 71 -12.59 -0.16 16.70
CA GLY A 71 -13.57 -0.01 17.74
C GLY A 71 -12.95 -0.42 19.08
N ARG A 72 -13.29 0.32 20.13
CA ARG A 72 -12.78 0.16 21.50
C ARG A 72 -13.15 -1.18 22.17
N PHE A 73 -13.69 -2.13 21.41
CA PHE A 73 -14.15 -3.44 21.86
C PHE A 73 -13.01 -4.39 22.29
N GLY A 74 -11.77 -4.15 21.85
CA GLY A 74 -10.63 -4.98 22.25
C GLY A 74 -10.31 -4.97 23.76
N ARG A 75 -10.66 -3.88 24.48
CA ARG A 75 -10.41 -3.79 25.93
C ARG A 75 -11.50 -4.44 26.79
N PHE A 76 -12.69 -4.67 26.23
CA PHE A 76 -13.80 -5.28 26.98
C PHE A 76 -13.68 -6.81 27.09
N LEU A 77 -13.03 -7.46 26.11
CA LEU A 77 -12.81 -8.91 26.13
C LEU A 77 -11.64 -9.35 27.03
N SER A 78 -10.68 -8.45 27.34
CA SER A 78 -9.54 -8.76 28.21
C SER A 78 -9.92 -9.05 29.67
N ARG A 79 -11.12 -8.67 30.10
CA ARG A 79 -11.62 -8.90 31.48
C ARG A 79 -12.40 -10.20 31.67
N ILE A 80 -12.73 -10.93 30.60
CA ILE A 80 -13.51 -12.19 30.68
C ILE A 80 -12.58 -13.42 30.86
N GLY A 81 -11.25 -13.22 30.83
CA GLY A 81 -10.22 -14.26 30.85
C GLY A 81 -10.01 -15.06 32.16
N ARG A 82 -11.06 -15.44 32.90
CA ARG A 82 -10.95 -16.45 33.98
C ARG A 82 -12.05 -17.51 34.02
N ILE A 83 -13.06 -17.43 33.17
CA ILE A 83 -14.05 -18.50 33.05
C ILE A 83 -13.74 -19.24 31.76
N ARG A 84 -13.14 -20.44 31.88
CA ARG A 84 -13.02 -21.41 30.79
C ARG A 84 -14.23 -22.34 30.86
N PRO A 85 -15.39 -22.03 30.24
CA PRO A 85 -16.46 -23.02 30.13
C PRO A 85 -15.93 -24.18 29.27
N ARG A 86 -15.87 -25.37 29.86
CA ARG A 86 -15.44 -26.59 29.19
C ARG A 86 -16.61 -27.08 28.33
N ILE A 87 -16.76 -26.51 27.13
CA ILE A 87 -17.82 -26.91 26.21
C ILE A 87 -17.38 -28.20 25.51
N SER A 88 -17.90 -29.34 25.98
CA SER A 88 -17.75 -30.63 25.29
C SER A 88 -18.83 -30.72 24.21
N PHE A 89 -18.43 -30.60 22.95
CA PHE A 89 -19.30 -30.96 21.83
C PHE A 89 -19.11 -32.45 21.56
N ASN A 90 -20.12 -33.27 21.88
CA ASN A 90 -20.17 -34.65 21.42
C ASN A 90 -20.50 -34.63 19.93
N ILE A 91 -19.47 -34.66 19.10
CA ILE A 91 -19.61 -34.81 17.65
C ILE A 91 -19.85 -36.30 17.39
N HIS A 92 -21.11 -36.72 17.30
CA HIS A 92 -21.45 -38.04 16.77
C HIS A 92 -21.23 -38.04 15.25
N ALA A 93 -19.98 -38.23 14.83
CA ALA A 93 -19.66 -38.51 13.45
C ALA A 93 -20.02 -39.97 13.13
N ARG A 94 -21.28 -40.22 12.75
CA ARG A 94 -21.62 -41.45 12.01
C ARG A 94 -21.12 -41.26 10.58
N GLY A 95 -19.88 -41.63 10.33
CA GLY A 95 -19.29 -41.70 9.00
C GLY A 95 -18.63 -43.06 8.79
N SER A 96 -19.24 -43.91 7.98
CA SER A 96 -18.63 -45.16 7.52
C SER A 96 -17.67 -44.85 6.38
N PHE A 97 -16.37 -44.99 6.62
CA PHE A 97 -15.37 -45.01 5.55
C PHE A 97 -15.42 -46.38 4.87
N ARG A 98 -15.91 -46.42 3.62
CA ARG A 98 -15.71 -47.55 2.72
C ARG A 98 -14.36 -47.38 2.03
N LEU A 99 -13.43 -48.28 2.31
CA LEU A 99 -12.24 -48.52 1.48
C LEU A 99 -12.65 -49.49 0.37
N GLY A 100 -12.57 -49.02 -0.87
CA GLY A 100 -12.79 -49.76 -2.10
C GLY A 100 -12.30 -48.94 -3.26
#